data_AF-A0A2G4K2I2-F1
#
_entry.id   AF-A0A2G4K2I2-F1
#
_cell.length_a   1.000
_cell.length_b   1.000
_cell.length_c   1.000
_cell.angle_alpha   90.00
_cell.angle_beta   90.00
_cell.angle_gamma   90.00
#
_symmetry.space_group_name_H-M   'P 1'
#
loop_
_entity.id
_entity.type
_entity.pdbx_description
1 polymer ?
#
loop_
_entity_poly.entity_id
_entity_poly.type
_entity_poly.pdbx_seq_one_letter_code
_entity_poly.pdbx_strand_id
1 'polypeptide(L)' 'MTLLEKIPTLGDAELKVLLANARRLDVTGTPEQRRAVAEVITPLEREASRRRSVARGGR' A
#
# COMPACT_ATOMS: atom_id res chain seq x y z
N MET A 1 -7.24 13.10 9.14
CA MET A 1 -7.33 11.74 8.58
C MET A 1 -6.12 11.50 7.68
N THR A 2 -5.28 10.55 8.06
CA THR A 2 -4.05 10.16 7.39
C THR A 2 -4.30 9.02 6.40
N LEU A 3 -3.35 8.76 5.50
CA LEU A 3 -3.42 7.60 4.61
C LEU A 3 -3.38 6.29 5.40
N LEU A 4 -2.60 6.22 6.48
CA LEU A 4 -2.49 5.04 7.35
C LEU A 4 -3.83 4.61 7.91
N GLU A 5 -4.66 5.57 8.35
CA GLU A 5 -6.01 5.31 8.86
C GLU A 5 -6.96 4.80 7.77
N LYS A 6 -6.71 5.12 6.50
CA LYS A 6 -7.54 4.72 5.35
C LYS A 6 -7.19 3.34 4.79
N ILE A 7 -5.95 2.86 4.98
CA ILE A 7 -5.47 1.60 4.37
C ILE A 7 -6.43 0.41 4.61
N PRO A 8 -6.96 0.18 5.82
CA PRO A 8 -7.88 -0.94 6.07
C PRO A 8 -9.19 -0.85 5.28
N THR A 9 -9.62 0.34 4.89
CA THR A 9 -10.90 0.59 4.21
C THR A 9 -10.78 0.74 2.69
N LEU A 10 -9.56 0.75 2.13
CA LEU A 10 -9.36 0.88 0.68
C LEU A 10 -9.99 -0.30 -0.07
N GLY A 11 -10.50 -0.05 -1.27
CA GLY A 11 -10.88 -1.13 -2.19
C GLY A 11 -9.64 -1.86 -2.74
N ASP A 12 -9.81 -3.07 -3.27
CA ASP A 12 -8.69 -3.87 -3.81
C ASP A 12 -7.99 -3.17 -5.00
N ALA A 13 -8.77 -2.57 -5.89
CA ALA A 13 -8.25 -1.82 -7.04
C ALA A 13 -7.45 -0.59 -6.57
N GLU A 14 -8.00 0.14 -5.60
CA GLU A 14 -7.38 1.33 -5.03
C GLU A 14 -6.07 0.98 -4.30
N LEU A 15 -6.09 -0.06 -3.46
CA LEU A 15 -4.91 -0.57 -2.77
C LEU A 15 -3.81 -0.99 -3.76
N LYS A 16 -4.18 -1.65 -4.86
CA LYS A 16 -3.23 -2.05 -5.92
C LYS A 16 -2.59 -0.84 -6.60
N VAL A 17 -3.39 0.18 -6.93
CA VAL A 17 -2.90 1.42 -7.56
C VAL A 17 -1.96 2.18 -6.61
N LEU A 18 -2.36 2.35 -5.34
CA LEU A 18 -1.55 2.99 -4.31
C LEU A 18 -0.21 2.28 -4.11
N LEU A 19 -0.22 0.95 -4.01
CA LEU A 19 1.01 0.18 -3.85
C LEU A 19 1.93 0.29 -5.07
N ALA A 20 1.38 0.28 -6.28
CA ALA A 20 2.17 0.46 -7.51
C ALA A 20 2.80 1.87 -7.56
N ASN A 21 2.04 2.90 -7.21
CA ASN A 21 2.54 4.28 -7.15
C ASN A 21 3.62 4.46 -6.07
N ALA A 22 3.41 3.89 -4.88
CA ALA A 22 4.39 3.93 -3.79
C ALA A 22 5.72 3.31 -4.23
N ARG A 23 5.69 2.11 -4.84
CA ARG A 23 6.90 1.44 -5.36
C ARG A 23 7.60 2.26 -6.45
N ARG A 24 6.84 2.90 -7.35
CA ARG A 24 7.43 3.78 -8.36
C ARG A 24 8.14 4.97 -7.72
N LEU A 25 7.48 5.63 -6.77
CA LEU A 25 8.03 6.79 -6.06
C LEU A 25 9.22 6.46 -5.17
N ASP A 26 9.28 5.25 -4.61
CA ASP A 26 10.44 4.77 -3.85
C ASP A 26 11.73 4.80 -4.69
N VAL A 27 11.61 4.50 -5.98
CA VAL A 27 12.74 4.45 -6.93
C VAL A 27 12.96 5.81 -7.60
N THR A 28 11.89 6.43 -8.12
CA THR A 28 12.00 7.59 -9.04
C THR A 28 11.63 8.92 -8.40
N GLY A 29 11.12 8.92 -7.16
CA GLY A 29 10.62 10.11 -6.50
C GLY A 29 11.74 11.04 -6.02
N THR A 30 11.38 12.25 -5.59
CA THR A 30 12.30 13.15 -4.87
C THR A 30 12.62 12.58 -3.48
N PRO A 31 13.66 13.10 -2.78
CA PRO A 31 13.94 12.69 -1.39
C PRO A 31 12.72 12.80 -0.46
N GLU A 32 11.91 13.84 -0.60
CA GLU A 32 10.70 14.06 0.19
C GLU A 32 9.63 13.01 -0.13
N GLN A 33 9.44 12.71 -1.42
CA GLN A 33 8.49 11.69 -1.86
C GLN A 33 8.89 10.30 -1.35
N ARG A 34 10.18 9.95 -1.41
CA ARG A 34 10.69 8.69 -0.87
C ARG A 34 10.49 8.58 0.65
N ARG A 35 10.68 9.67 1.40
CA ARG A 35 10.37 9.71 2.84
C ARG A 35 8.89 9.44 3.11
N ALA A 36 8.00 10.09 2.37
CA ALA A 36 6.57 9.84 2.50
C ALA A 36 6.18 8.40 2.13
N VAL A 37 6.83 7.81 1.12
CA VAL A 37 6.64 6.40 0.76
C VAL A 37 7.09 5.47 1.88
N ALA A 38 8.25 5.73 2.49
CA ALA A 38 8.80 4.91 3.58
C ALA A 38 7.82 4.78 4.77
N GLU A 39 7.01 5.81 5.03
CA GLU A 39 5.99 5.77 6.08
C GLU A 39 4.81 4.83 5.78
N VAL A 40 4.49 4.60 4.51
CA VAL A 40 3.21 3.95 4.11
C VAL A 40 3.38 2.64 3.33
N ILE A 41 4.56 2.39 2.75
CA ILE A 41 4.77 1.22 1.87
C ILE A 41 4.62 -0.11 2.62
N THR A 42 5.17 -0.21 3.84
CA THR A 42 5.06 -1.42 4.67
C THR A 42 3.60 -1.70 5.06
N PRO A 43 2.81 -0.74 5.58
CA PRO A 43 1.38 -0.90 5.80
C PRO A 43 0.59 -1.35 4.55
N LEU A 44 0.86 -0.76 3.38
CA LEU A 44 0.20 -1.13 2.12
C LEU A 44 0.50 -2.58 1.73
N GLU A 45 1.77 -3.02 1.86
CA GLU A 45 2.17 -4.39 1.55
C GLU A 45 1.60 -5.43 2.50
N ARG A 46 1.50 -5.10 3.79
CA ARG A 46 0.86 -5.96 4.79
C ARG A 46 -0.61 -6.17 4.47
N GLU A 47 -1.33 -5.08 4.17
CA GLU A 47 -2.76 -5.16 3.84
C GLU A 47 -2.99 -5.96 2.54
N ALA A 48 -2.20 -5.70 1.49
CA ALA A 48 -2.28 -6.48 0.25
C ALA A 48 -1.99 -7.97 0.49
N SER A 49 -1.04 -8.29 1.39
CA SER A 49 -0.71 -9.67 1.75
C SER A 49 -1.84 -10.35 2.52
N ARG A 50 -2.43 -9.65 3.50
CA ARG A 50 -3.59 -10.12 4.27
C ARG A 50 -4.74 -10.52 3.35
N ARG A 51 -5.08 -9.66 2.37
CA ARG A 51 -6.17 -9.94 1.41
C ARG A 51 -5.88 -11.13 0.51
N ARG A 52 -4.64 -11.29 0.03
CA ARG A 52 -4.23 -12.48 -0.74
C ARG A 52 -4.36 -13.76 0.07
N SER A 53 -4.02 -13.73 1.36
CA SER A 53 -4.17 -14.89 2.24
C SER A 53 -5.63 -15.26 2.45
N VAL A 54 -6.51 -14.28 2.71
CA VAL A 54 -7.95 -14.50 2.85
C VAL A 54 -8.56 -15.08 1.56
N ALA A 55 -8.22 -14.53 0.40
CA ALA A 55 -8.72 -15.02 -0.89
C ALA A 55 -8.28 -16.47 -1.21
N ARG A 56 -7.18 -16.95 -0.61
CA ARG A 56 -6.65 -18.31 -0.82
C ARG A 56 -7.14 -19.31 0.22
N GLY A 57 -7.44 -18.89 1.44
CA GLY A 57 -7.88 -19.75 2.54
C GLY A 57 -9.38 -20.06 2.58
N GLY A 58 -10.17 -19.53 1.63
CA GLY A 58 -11.61 -19.77 1.54
C GLY A 58 -12.02 -20.88 0.56
N ARG A 59 -11.13 -21.82 0.23
CA ARG A 59 -11.44 -23.01 -0.58
C ARG A 59 -11.32 -24.28 0.25
#